data_AF-A0A2V9BB62-F1
#
_entry.id   AF-A0A2V9BB62-F1
#
_cell.length_a   1.000
_cell.length_b   1.000
_cell.length_c   1.000
_cell.angle_alpha   90.00
_cell.angle_beta   90.00
_cell.angle_gamma   90.00
#
_symmetry.space_group_name_H-M   'P 1'
#
loop_
_entity.id
_entity.type
_entity.pdbx_description
1 polymer ?
#
loop_
_entity_poly.entity_id
_entity_poly.type
_entity_poly.pdbx_seq_one_letter_code
_entity_poly.pdbx_strand_id
1 'polypeptide(L)'
;MIPFPIAFFAGLALILFVVWDAFETIILPRRVTRRFRFTRLFYKNTWRLWKLAARLIPSKKARESLLGLFGPISLLILLGVWALGLIFSFGLMHYGAGSAVNVAGTEPGFVADLYLSGTTFFTLGLGDVLPRSSLARALTVTEAGVGFGFLAIIIGYLPVIYQSFSRREVNISLLDSRAGSPPTAGELLRRHSYPHGHEALRELLQEWEHWSADLMESHLSYPVLAFFRSQHDNQSWIASLTAILDACALLMVGIEGACERQAQLTFAIARHAVADLSQVFRTAPQPLPRERLTSADLARMRDILAQHGMKLRDGEEADRRLGELRRMYEPYLYALGSYLNLSLPPWIPEKKGKDNWQTTAWAKAAGAAEQEEAAAAVADDHA
;
A
#
# COMPACT_ATOMS: atom_id res chain seq x y z
N MET A 1 -41.49 -3.18 -28.78
CA MET A 1 -41.80 -3.36 -27.35
C MET A 1 -40.71 -4.23 -26.74
N ILE A 2 -40.23 -3.91 -25.53
CA ILE A 2 -39.19 -4.71 -24.84
C ILE A 2 -39.90 -5.92 -24.22
N PRO A 3 -39.60 -7.18 -24.64
CA PRO A 3 -40.32 -8.36 -24.17
C PRO A 3 -40.18 -8.62 -22.67
N PHE A 4 -38.97 -8.39 -22.12
CA PHE A 4 -38.67 -8.57 -20.70
C PHE A 4 -38.12 -7.27 -20.12
N PRO A 5 -38.98 -6.29 -19.80
CA PRO A 5 -38.55 -4.96 -19.38
C PRO A 5 -37.76 -4.98 -18.06
N ILE A 6 -38.10 -5.89 -17.13
CA ILE A 6 -37.40 -6.01 -15.85
C ILE A 6 -35.92 -6.36 -16.06
N ALA A 7 -35.64 -7.38 -16.88
CA ALA A 7 -34.26 -7.79 -17.18
C ALA A 7 -33.49 -6.67 -17.89
N PHE A 8 -34.14 -5.98 -18.84
CA PHE A 8 -33.53 -4.85 -19.55
C PHE A 8 -33.12 -3.71 -18.61
N PHE A 9 -34.04 -3.24 -17.78
CA PHE A 9 -33.76 -2.13 -16.86
C PHE A 9 -32.83 -2.55 -15.72
N ALA A 10 -32.85 -3.81 -15.29
CA ALA A 10 -31.87 -4.34 -14.34
C ALA A 10 -30.45 -4.31 -14.94
N GLY A 11 -30.30 -4.72 -16.20
CA GLY A 11 -29.02 -4.62 -16.92
C GLY A 11 -28.56 -3.16 -17.03
N LEU A 12 -29.43 -2.24 -17.45
CA LEU A 12 -29.10 -0.81 -17.53
C LEU A 12 -28.66 -0.22 -16.18
N ALA A 13 -29.39 -0.54 -15.10
CA ALA A 13 -29.05 -0.09 -13.76
C ALA A 13 -27.68 -0.64 -13.31
N LEU A 14 -27.37 -1.89 -13.65
CA LEU A 14 -26.08 -2.51 -13.33
C LEU A 14 -24.92 -1.89 -14.13
N ILE A 15 -25.11 -1.54 -15.41
CA ILE A 15 -24.12 -0.77 -16.19
C ILE A 15 -23.82 0.55 -15.48
N LEU A 16 -24.86 1.33 -15.17
CA LEU A 16 -24.70 2.64 -14.52
C LEU A 16 -23.97 2.49 -13.18
N PHE A 17 -24.29 1.46 -12.41
CA PHE A 17 -23.61 1.15 -11.15
C PHE A 17 -22.13 0.82 -11.34
N VAL A 18 -21.79 -0.07 -12.28
CA VAL A 18 -20.39 -0.49 -12.51
C VAL A 18 -19.56 0.65 -13.08
N VAL A 19 -20.09 1.37 -14.08
CA VAL A 19 -19.41 2.55 -14.66
C VAL A 19 -19.21 3.62 -13.60
N TRP A 20 -20.20 3.86 -12.74
CA TRP A 20 -20.07 4.83 -11.65
C TRP A 20 -19.02 4.41 -10.63
N ASP A 21 -19.00 3.15 -10.19
CA ASP A 21 -17.98 2.65 -9.23
C ASP A 21 -16.57 2.67 -9.85
N ALA A 22 -16.43 2.32 -11.13
CA ALA A 22 -15.16 2.41 -11.86
C ALA A 22 -14.68 3.86 -12.01
N PHE A 23 -15.58 4.77 -12.42
CA PHE A 23 -15.29 6.20 -12.53
C PHE A 23 -14.88 6.81 -11.18
N GLU A 24 -15.59 6.48 -10.09
CA GLU A 24 -15.26 6.96 -8.75
C GLU A 24 -13.95 6.38 -8.21
N THR A 25 -13.59 5.17 -8.64
CA THR A 25 -12.36 4.51 -8.18
C THR A 25 -11.13 4.97 -8.96
N ILE A 26 -11.27 5.22 -10.26
CA ILE A 26 -10.15 5.53 -11.16
C ILE A 26 -9.99 7.02 -11.42
N ILE A 27 -11.08 7.75 -11.64
CA ILE A 27 -11.03 9.11 -12.22
C ILE A 27 -11.23 10.20 -11.17
N LEU A 28 -12.11 9.99 -10.17
CA LEU A 28 -12.40 11.02 -9.17
C LEU A 28 -11.32 11.08 -8.07
N PRO A 29 -10.59 12.21 -7.92
CA PRO A 29 -9.77 12.44 -6.74
C PRO A 29 -10.68 12.45 -5.50
N ARG A 30 -10.38 11.59 -4.52
CA ARG A 30 -11.34 11.26 -3.47
C ARG A 30 -11.56 12.44 -2.52
N ARG A 31 -12.82 12.64 -2.12
CA ARG A 31 -13.17 13.31 -0.84
C ARG A 31 -13.54 12.26 0.21
N VAL A 32 -13.10 12.47 1.45
CA VAL A 32 -13.16 11.52 2.60
C VAL A 32 -14.59 11.08 2.99
N THR A 33 -15.65 11.77 2.53
CA THR A 33 -16.96 11.76 3.21
C THR A 33 -18.07 10.85 2.65
N ARG A 34 -17.83 9.92 1.72
CA ARG A 34 -18.92 9.07 1.16
C ARG A 34 -19.09 7.70 1.83
N ARG A 35 -20.33 7.35 2.20
CA ARG A 35 -20.71 6.26 3.15
C ARG A 35 -20.78 4.84 2.54
N PHE A 36 -21.09 4.69 1.25
CA PHE A 36 -21.25 3.38 0.58
C PHE A 36 -20.47 3.35 -0.75
N ARG A 37 -19.58 2.36 -0.92
CA ARG A 37 -18.84 2.11 -2.16
C ARG A 37 -18.57 0.61 -2.33
N PHE A 38 -18.86 0.07 -3.51
CA PHE A 38 -18.69 -1.35 -3.82
C PHE A 38 -17.23 -1.76 -3.73
N THR A 39 -16.33 -0.98 -4.33
CA THR A 39 -14.88 -1.20 -4.25
C THR A 39 -14.37 -1.29 -2.80
N ARG A 40 -14.89 -0.48 -1.87
CA ARG A 40 -14.50 -0.57 -0.45
C ARG A 40 -14.93 -1.89 0.18
N LEU A 41 -16.17 -2.32 -0.10
CA LEU A 41 -16.69 -3.59 0.39
C LEU A 41 -15.92 -4.76 -0.20
N PHE A 42 -15.58 -4.69 -1.49
CA PHE A 42 -14.70 -5.63 -2.18
C PHE A 42 -13.38 -5.78 -1.42
N TYR A 43 -12.59 -4.71 -1.25
CA TYR A 43 -11.29 -4.79 -0.56
C TYR A 43 -11.42 -5.26 0.89
N LYS A 44 -12.45 -4.80 1.62
CA LYS A 44 -12.68 -5.24 3.01
C LYS A 44 -12.92 -6.74 3.09
N ASN A 45 -13.74 -7.30 2.20
CA ASN A 45 -14.11 -8.70 2.21
C ASN A 45 -12.98 -9.58 1.67
N THR A 46 -12.41 -9.24 0.52
CA THR A 46 -11.29 -9.99 -0.07
C THR A 46 -10.08 -9.97 0.86
N TRP A 47 -9.76 -8.84 1.51
CA TRP A 47 -8.68 -8.76 2.47
C TRP A 47 -8.90 -9.64 3.70
N ARG A 48 -10.13 -9.70 4.22
CA ARG A 48 -10.48 -10.59 5.34
C ARG A 48 -10.25 -12.05 4.97
N LEU A 49 -10.74 -12.48 3.81
CA LEU A 49 -10.54 -13.84 3.30
C LEU A 49 -9.05 -14.14 3.07
N TRP A 50 -8.31 -13.19 2.49
CA TRP A 50 -6.88 -13.32 2.24
C TRP A 50 -6.08 -13.48 3.54
N LYS A 51 -6.41 -12.69 4.57
CA LYS A 51 -5.79 -12.84 5.90
C LYS A 51 -6.10 -14.18 6.55
N LEU A 52 -7.32 -14.70 6.40
CA LEU A 52 -7.68 -16.03 6.91
C LEU A 52 -6.87 -17.12 6.20
N ALA A 53 -6.75 -17.05 4.87
CA ALA A 53 -5.91 -17.97 4.11
C ALA A 53 -4.43 -17.89 4.53
N ALA A 54 -3.90 -16.67 4.69
CA ALA A 54 -2.51 -16.46 5.12
C ALA A 54 -2.22 -17.00 6.54
N ARG A 55 -3.22 -17.01 7.44
CA ARG A 55 -3.07 -17.60 8.78
C ARG A 55 -2.89 -19.11 8.77
N LEU A 56 -3.36 -19.79 7.74
CA LEU A 56 -3.20 -21.24 7.59
C LEU A 56 -1.78 -21.64 7.17
N ILE A 57 -0.95 -20.69 6.71
CA ILE A 57 0.43 -20.94 6.28
C ILE A 57 1.37 -20.88 7.50
N PRO A 58 2.05 -21.99 7.86
CA PRO A 58 2.96 -22.01 9.00
C PRO A 58 4.26 -21.23 8.74
N SER A 59 4.78 -21.30 7.52
CA SER A 59 6.04 -20.65 7.15
C SER A 59 5.89 -19.14 7.07
N LYS A 60 6.67 -18.40 7.88
CA LYS A 60 6.68 -16.92 7.88
C LYS A 60 6.96 -16.35 6.49
N LYS A 61 7.98 -16.88 5.80
CA LYS A 61 8.38 -16.40 4.47
C LYS A 61 7.25 -16.58 3.45
N ALA A 62 6.67 -17.77 3.37
CA ALA A 62 5.57 -18.05 2.44
C ALA A 62 4.32 -17.21 2.77
N ARG A 63 4.04 -16.96 4.05
CA ARG A 63 2.95 -16.11 4.50
C ARG A 63 3.14 -14.65 4.07
N GLU A 64 4.33 -14.07 4.25
CA GLU A 64 4.61 -12.70 3.79
C GLU A 64 4.57 -12.60 2.27
N SER A 65 5.07 -13.61 1.53
CA SER A 65 4.94 -13.66 0.07
C SER A 65 3.48 -13.68 -0.38
N LEU A 66 2.61 -14.47 0.27
CA LEU A 66 1.18 -14.49 -0.04
C LEU A 66 0.52 -13.12 0.26
N LEU A 67 0.86 -12.50 1.38
CA LEU A 67 0.36 -11.16 1.74
C LEU A 67 0.83 -10.08 0.75
N GLY A 68 2.04 -10.22 0.20
CA GLY A 68 2.59 -9.34 -0.84
C GLY A 68 1.83 -9.41 -2.16
N LEU A 69 1.32 -10.59 -2.52
CA LEU A 69 0.54 -10.79 -3.76
C LEU A 69 -0.85 -10.14 -3.73
N PHE A 70 -1.40 -9.85 -2.54
CA PHE A 70 -2.76 -9.34 -2.43
C PHE A 70 -2.97 -8.03 -3.18
N GLY A 71 -2.09 -7.04 -3.00
CA GLY A 71 -2.22 -5.72 -3.64
C GLY A 71 -2.39 -5.81 -5.17
N PRO A 72 -1.42 -6.39 -5.90
CA PRO A 72 -1.51 -6.55 -7.35
C PRO A 72 -2.68 -7.44 -7.81
N ILE A 73 -2.89 -8.61 -7.18
CA ILE A 73 -3.93 -9.55 -7.63
C ILE A 73 -5.33 -8.99 -7.36
N SER A 74 -5.56 -8.37 -6.21
CA SER A 74 -6.87 -7.80 -5.88
C SER A 74 -7.28 -6.69 -6.85
N LEU A 75 -6.32 -5.92 -7.37
CA LEU A 75 -6.58 -4.94 -8.42
C LEU A 75 -7.03 -5.62 -9.72
N LEU A 76 -6.32 -6.65 -10.17
CA LEU A 76 -6.71 -7.42 -11.37
C LEU A 76 -8.09 -8.08 -11.21
N ILE A 77 -8.36 -8.65 -10.05
CA ILE A 77 -9.68 -9.23 -9.73
C ILE A 77 -10.76 -8.14 -9.76
N LEU A 78 -10.53 -6.96 -9.20
CA LEU A 78 -11.50 -5.86 -9.24
C LEU A 78 -11.83 -5.44 -10.67
N LEU A 79 -10.82 -5.31 -11.53
CA LEU A 79 -11.01 -5.01 -12.96
C LEU A 79 -11.81 -6.12 -13.64
N GLY A 80 -11.51 -7.39 -13.34
CA GLY A 80 -12.28 -8.53 -13.83
C GLY A 80 -13.74 -8.52 -13.36
N VAL A 81 -14.00 -8.16 -12.10
CA VAL A 81 -15.37 -8.04 -11.55
C VAL A 81 -16.16 -6.95 -12.28
N TRP A 82 -15.54 -5.80 -12.59
CA TRP A 82 -16.20 -4.77 -13.39
C TRP A 82 -16.44 -5.23 -14.83
N ALA A 83 -15.45 -5.85 -15.49
CA ALA A 83 -15.60 -6.36 -16.85
C ALA A 83 -16.72 -7.40 -16.95
N LEU A 84 -16.71 -8.40 -16.07
CA LEU A 84 -17.76 -9.43 -15.99
C LEU A 84 -19.11 -8.81 -15.62
N GLY A 85 -19.14 -7.79 -14.76
CA GLY A 85 -20.35 -7.05 -14.42
C GLY A 85 -20.95 -6.34 -15.63
N LEU A 86 -20.13 -5.69 -16.46
CA LEU A 86 -20.57 -5.04 -17.70
C LEU A 86 -21.08 -6.06 -18.72
N ILE A 87 -20.33 -7.15 -18.95
CA ILE A 87 -20.74 -8.24 -19.84
C ILE A 87 -22.07 -8.84 -19.38
N PHE A 88 -22.21 -9.15 -18.09
CA PHE A 88 -23.45 -9.66 -17.55
C PHE A 88 -24.62 -8.66 -17.72
N SER A 89 -24.35 -7.37 -17.57
CA SER A 89 -25.36 -6.33 -17.74
C SER A 89 -25.85 -6.19 -19.18
N PHE A 90 -24.93 -6.20 -20.15
CA PHE A 90 -25.30 -6.16 -21.58
C PHE A 90 -26.01 -7.45 -22.00
N GLY A 91 -25.57 -8.62 -21.51
CA GLY A 91 -26.29 -9.88 -21.69
C GLY A 91 -27.72 -9.82 -21.17
N LEU A 92 -27.95 -9.23 -19.98
CA LEU A 92 -29.30 -8.98 -19.45
C LEU A 92 -30.13 -8.02 -20.33
N MET A 93 -29.51 -7.01 -20.92
CA MET A 93 -30.19 -6.08 -21.83
C MET A 93 -30.56 -6.75 -23.16
N HIS A 94 -29.67 -7.58 -23.72
CA HIS A 94 -29.94 -8.38 -24.92
C HIS A 94 -31.06 -9.39 -24.68
N TYR A 95 -31.04 -10.08 -23.53
CA TYR A 95 -32.14 -10.95 -23.10
C TYR A 95 -33.43 -10.17 -22.89
N GLY A 96 -33.34 -9.01 -22.22
CA GLY A 96 -34.42 -8.06 -22.01
C GLY A 96 -35.11 -7.64 -23.30
N ALA A 97 -34.32 -7.40 -24.35
CA ALA A 97 -34.76 -7.07 -25.70
C ALA A 97 -35.32 -8.27 -26.50
N GLY A 98 -35.40 -9.45 -25.88
CA GLY A 98 -36.02 -10.65 -26.43
C GLY A 98 -35.07 -11.61 -27.13
N SER A 99 -33.77 -11.59 -26.81
CA SER A 99 -32.75 -12.44 -27.43
C SER A 99 -32.86 -12.42 -28.96
N ALA A 100 -32.97 -11.21 -29.53
CA ALA A 100 -33.17 -10.99 -30.95
C ALA A 100 -31.87 -11.24 -31.75
N VAL A 101 -31.36 -12.46 -31.69
CA VAL A 101 -30.08 -12.90 -32.26
C VAL A 101 -30.27 -14.04 -33.27
N ASN A 102 -29.45 -14.02 -34.33
CA ASN A 102 -29.24 -15.15 -35.23
C ASN A 102 -28.16 -16.01 -34.59
N VAL A 103 -28.41 -17.31 -34.40
CA VAL A 103 -27.40 -18.21 -33.86
C VAL A 103 -27.20 -19.38 -34.80
N ALA A 104 -25.95 -19.67 -35.15
CA ALA A 104 -25.59 -20.87 -35.89
C ALA A 104 -25.48 -22.06 -34.91
N GLY A 105 -26.56 -22.84 -34.76
CA GLY A 105 -26.52 -24.15 -34.09
C GLY A 105 -26.91 -24.20 -32.59
N THR A 106 -27.28 -23.09 -31.95
CA THR A 106 -27.88 -23.09 -30.59
C THR A 106 -29.21 -22.32 -30.54
N GLU A 107 -30.03 -22.57 -29.52
CA GLU A 107 -31.29 -21.83 -29.35
C GLU A 107 -31.03 -20.41 -28.81
N PRO A 108 -31.78 -19.39 -29.30
CA PRO A 108 -31.74 -18.05 -28.72
C PRO A 108 -32.09 -18.10 -27.24
N GLY A 109 -31.28 -17.43 -26.41
CA GLY A 109 -31.52 -17.34 -24.98
C GLY A 109 -30.41 -16.62 -24.24
N PHE A 110 -30.55 -16.52 -22.91
CA PHE A 110 -29.65 -15.73 -22.07
C PHE A 110 -28.17 -16.13 -22.21
N VAL A 111 -27.87 -17.42 -22.37
CA VAL A 111 -26.48 -17.89 -22.55
C VAL A 111 -25.89 -17.40 -23.87
N ALA A 112 -26.67 -17.42 -24.96
CA ALA A 112 -26.23 -16.90 -26.25
C ALA A 112 -26.04 -15.37 -26.20
N ASP A 113 -26.91 -14.65 -25.50
CA ASP A 113 -26.80 -13.21 -25.29
C ASP A 113 -25.57 -12.84 -24.42
N LEU A 114 -25.27 -13.63 -23.40
CA LEU A 114 -24.09 -13.44 -22.55
C LEU A 114 -22.80 -13.73 -23.33
N TYR A 115 -22.80 -14.74 -24.18
CA TYR A 115 -21.69 -15.05 -25.08
C TYR A 115 -21.49 -13.96 -26.15
N LEU A 116 -22.58 -13.46 -26.77
CA LEU A 116 -22.54 -12.30 -27.66
C LEU A 116 -21.94 -11.08 -26.96
N SER A 117 -22.39 -10.80 -25.74
CA SER A 117 -21.87 -9.70 -24.94
C SER A 117 -20.38 -9.87 -24.63
N GLY A 118 -19.93 -11.04 -24.19
CA GLY A 118 -18.52 -11.30 -23.94
C GLY A 118 -17.64 -11.10 -25.18
N THR A 119 -18.06 -11.61 -26.33
CA THR A 119 -17.32 -11.45 -27.60
C THR A 119 -17.35 -10.02 -28.12
N THR A 120 -18.42 -9.26 -27.86
CA THR A 120 -18.56 -7.85 -28.26
C THR A 120 -17.74 -6.93 -27.35
N PHE A 121 -17.82 -7.12 -26.03
CA PHE A 121 -17.13 -6.32 -25.03
C PHE A 121 -15.61 -6.38 -25.20
N PHE A 122 -15.06 -7.57 -25.46
CA PHE A 122 -13.64 -7.76 -25.77
C PHE A 122 -13.31 -7.56 -27.25
N THR A 123 -14.27 -7.14 -28.07
CA THR A 123 -14.09 -6.84 -29.50
C THR A 123 -13.57 -8.02 -30.35
N LEU A 124 -13.85 -9.26 -29.92
CA LEU A 124 -13.49 -10.47 -30.66
C LEU A 124 -14.35 -10.65 -31.92
N GLY A 125 -15.66 -10.41 -31.82
CA GLY A 125 -16.56 -10.38 -32.97
C GLY A 125 -16.59 -11.66 -33.81
N LEU A 126 -16.72 -12.84 -33.18
CA LEU A 126 -16.65 -14.14 -33.85
C LEU A 126 -17.72 -14.36 -34.94
N GLY A 127 -18.83 -13.62 -34.90
CA GLY A 127 -19.83 -13.56 -35.98
C GLY A 127 -20.79 -14.75 -36.04
N ASP A 128 -20.72 -15.67 -35.09
CA ASP A 128 -21.58 -16.83 -34.90
C ASP A 128 -22.93 -16.49 -34.22
N VAL A 129 -22.96 -15.41 -33.44
CA VAL A 129 -24.17 -14.79 -32.88
C VAL A 129 -24.30 -13.36 -33.41
N LEU A 130 -25.38 -13.07 -34.15
CA LEU A 130 -25.56 -11.77 -34.82
C LEU A 130 -26.87 -11.08 -34.41
N PRO A 131 -26.85 -9.78 -34.04
CA PRO A 131 -28.06 -9.05 -33.67
C PRO A 131 -29.00 -8.82 -34.88
N ARG A 132 -30.27 -9.18 -34.70
CA ARG A 132 -31.32 -9.13 -35.74
C ARG A 132 -32.13 -7.83 -35.68
N SER A 133 -32.36 -7.26 -34.50
CA SER A 133 -33.14 -6.02 -34.32
C SER A 133 -32.25 -4.77 -34.31
N SER A 134 -32.83 -3.61 -34.66
CA SER A 134 -32.15 -2.31 -34.58
C SER A 134 -31.69 -1.98 -33.16
N LEU A 135 -32.51 -2.31 -32.15
CA LEU A 135 -32.16 -2.15 -30.74
C LEU A 135 -30.96 -3.02 -30.36
N ALA A 136 -30.96 -4.30 -30.72
CA ALA A 136 -29.85 -5.20 -30.43
C ALA A 136 -28.55 -4.72 -31.11
N ARG A 137 -28.63 -4.24 -32.36
CA ARG A 137 -27.48 -3.65 -33.05
C ARG A 137 -26.93 -2.40 -32.34
N ALA A 138 -27.82 -1.52 -31.88
CA ALA A 138 -27.43 -0.32 -31.13
C ALA A 138 -26.77 -0.67 -29.79
N LEU A 139 -27.27 -1.70 -29.09
CA LEU A 139 -26.64 -2.22 -27.87
C LEU A 139 -25.25 -2.76 -28.15
N THR A 140 -25.07 -3.58 -29.19
CA THR A 140 -23.76 -4.12 -29.59
C THR A 140 -22.74 -3.02 -29.89
N VAL A 141 -23.13 -1.97 -30.63
CA VAL A 141 -22.24 -0.83 -30.92
C VAL A 141 -21.88 -0.07 -29.65
N THR A 142 -22.86 0.16 -28.78
CA THR A 142 -22.66 0.84 -27.49
C THR A 142 -21.75 0.02 -26.58
N GLU A 143 -21.96 -1.29 -26.51
CA GLU A 143 -21.14 -2.22 -25.74
C GLU A 143 -19.69 -2.23 -26.20
N ALA A 144 -19.45 -2.30 -27.51
CA ALA A 144 -18.09 -2.21 -28.05
C ALA A 144 -17.41 -0.88 -27.68
N GLY A 145 -18.14 0.24 -27.76
CA GLY A 145 -17.64 1.56 -27.34
C GLY A 145 -17.31 1.62 -25.84
N VAL A 146 -18.17 1.04 -24.99
CA VAL A 146 -17.95 0.96 -23.53
C VAL A 146 -16.77 0.05 -23.21
N GLY A 147 -16.66 -1.11 -23.85
CA GLY A 147 -15.52 -2.03 -23.69
C GLY A 147 -14.19 -1.39 -24.06
N PHE A 148 -14.16 -0.67 -25.20
CA PHE A 148 -12.97 0.08 -25.62
C PHE A 148 -12.62 1.21 -24.64
N GLY A 149 -13.61 1.99 -24.20
CA GLY A 149 -13.41 3.03 -23.19
C GLY A 149 -12.89 2.47 -21.85
N PHE A 150 -13.42 1.32 -21.41
CA PHE A 150 -12.97 0.62 -20.21
C PHE A 150 -11.50 0.18 -20.33
N LEU A 151 -11.11 -0.40 -21.46
CA LEU A 151 -9.73 -0.79 -21.73
C LEU A 151 -8.79 0.44 -21.74
N ALA A 152 -9.19 1.52 -22.39
CA ALA A 152 -8.42 2.77 -22.43
C ALA A 152 -8.17 3.33 -21.02
N ILE A 153 -9.19 3.30 -20.16
CA ILE A 153 -9.07 3.74 -18.76
C ILE A 153 -8.11 2.83 -17.98
N ILE A 154 -8.18 1.51 -18.15
CA ILE A 154 -7.25 0.58 -17.50
C ILE A 154 -5.80 0.86 -17.90
N ILE A 155 -5.57 1.05 -19.20
CA ILE A 155 -4.24 1.36 -19.75
C ILE A 155 -3.71 2.68 -19.17
N GLY A 156 -4.58 3.67 -18.96
CA GLY A 156 -4.19 4.94 -18.32
C GLY A 156 -3.98 4.82 -16.80
N TYR A 157 -4.72 3.94 -16.12
CA TYR A 157 -4.72 3.85 -14.65
C TYR A 157 -3.57 3.03 -14.07
N LEU A 158 -3.26 1.87 -14.67
CA LEU A 158 -2.21 0.98 -14.13
C LEU A 158 -0.84 1.67 -14.02
N PRO A 159 -0.36 2.43 -15.03
CA PRO A 159 0.90 3.15 -14.94
C PRO A 159 0.91 4.17 -13.79
N VAL A 160 -0.20 4.88 -13.55
CA VAL A 160 -0.32 5.86 -12.47
C VAL A 160 -0.14 5.18 -11.11
N ILE A 161 -0.81 4.04 -10.89
CA ILE A 161 -0.68 3.24 -9.67
C ILE A 161 0.76 2.76 -9.46
N TYR A 162 1.39 2.19 -10.51
CA TYR A 162 2.76 1.70 -10.41
C TYR A 162 3.78 2.83 -10.19
N GLN A 163 3.57 4.00 -10.79
CA GLN A 163 4.39 5.18 -10.55
C GLN A 163 4.27 5.69 -9.11
N SER A 164 3.05 5.78 -8.56
CA SER A 164 2.83 6.15 -7.16
C SER A 164 3.47 5.14 -6.20
N PHE A 165 3.32 3.84 -6.48
CA PHE A 165 3.99 2.79 -5.71
C PHE A 165 5.52 2.92 -5.77
N SER A 166 6.09 3.11 -6.97
CA SER A 166 7.53 3.26 -7.15
C SER A 166 8.08 4.47 -6.39
N ARG A 167 7.43 5.65 -6.48
CA ARG A 167 7.83 6.86 -5.72
C ARG A 167 7.82 6.64 -4.21
N ARG A 168 6.83 5.90 -3.70
CA ARG A 168 6.77 5.52 -2.29
C ARG A 168 7.98 4.68 -1.88
N GLU A 169 8.30 3.66 -2.66
CA GLU A 169 9.34 2.67 -2.33
C GLU A 169 10.77 3.21 -2.43
N VAL A 170 11.03 4.21 -3.29
CA VAL A 170 12.35 4.86 -3.38
C VAL A 170 12.78 5.40 -2.01
N ASN A 171 11.91 6.17 -1.35
CA ASN A 171 12.23 6.77 -0.05
C ASN A 171 12.34 5.75 1.08
N ILE A 172 11.51 4.70 1.05
CA ILE A 172 11.60 3.58 2.00
C ILE A 172 12.95 2.86 1.86
N SER A 173 13.41 2.66 0.62
CA SER A 173 14.68 2.00 0.33
C SER A 173 15.86 2.87 0.79
N LEU A 174 15.80 4.19 0.57
CA LEU A 174 16.80 5.14 1.06
C LEU A 174 16.87 5.19 2.59
N LEU A 175 15.77 4.88 3.28
CA LEU A 175 15.75 4.86 4.74
C LEU A 175 16.61 3.72 5.32
N ASP A 176 16.86 2.64 4.57
CA ASP A 176 17.63 1.48 5.03
C ASP A 176 19.04 1.87 5.51
N SER A 177 19.78 2.61 4.69
CA SER A 177 21.12 3.06 5.02
C SER A 177 21.13 4.16 6.08
N ARG A 178 20.00 4.83 6.31
CA ARG A 178 19.85 5.94 7.25
C ARG A 178 19.37 5.50 8.64
N ALA A 179 18.49 4.51 8.74
CA ALA A 179 17.80 4.11 9.97
C ALA A 179 17.83 2.60 10.26
N GLY A 180 18.46 1.80 9.39
CA GLY A 180 18.57 0.35 9.51
C GLY A 180 17.36 -0.43 8.95
N SER A 181 17.45 -1.76 9.03
CA SER A 181 16.38 -2.70 8.66
C SER A 181 16.06 -3.67 9.82
N PRO A 182 14.93 -3.50 10.52
CA PRO A 182 13.88 -2.50 10.31
C PRO A 182 14.31 -1.07 10.68
N PRO A 183 13.66 -0.02 10.14
CA PRO A 183 14.03 1.36 10.43
C PRO A 183 13.68 1.74 11.87
N THR A 184 14.62 2.34 12.59
CA THR A 184 14.42 2.78 13.99
C THR A 184 14.88 4.22 14.21
N ALA A 185 14.19 4.95 15.09
CA ALA A 185 14.55 6.34 15.42
C ALA A 185 15.93 6.45 16.08
N GLY A 186 16.26 5.51 16.97
CA GLY A 186 17.57 5.47 17.64
C GLY A 186 18.71 5.32 16.64
N GLU A 187 18.59 4.37 15.70
CA GLU A 187 19.61 4.17 14.67
C GLU A 187 19.69 5.35 13.70
N LEU A 188 18.54 5.96 13.37
CA LEU A 188 18.50 7.16 12.54
C LEU A 188 19.32 8.30 13.17
N LEU A 189 19.05 8.63 14.43
CA LEU A 189 19.77 9.70 15.13
C LEU A 189 21.24 9.35 15.33
N ARG A 190 21.55 8.08 15.66
CA ARG A 190 22.93 7.60 15.81
C ARG A 190 23.74 7.74 14.51
N ARG A 191 23.16 7.39 13.36
CA ARG A 191 23.82 7.53 12.04
C ARG A 191 23.98 8.98 11.61
N HIS A 192 23.20 9.91 12.16
CA HIS A 192 23.32 11.35 11.91
C HIS A 192 24.13 12.08 12.99
N SER A 193 24.91 11.37 13.80
CA SER A 193 25.73 11.96 14.88
C SER A 193 27.14 12.42 14.42
N TYR A 194 27.40 12.52 13.12
CA TYR A 194 28.69 12.95 12.55
C TYR A 194 28.74 14.48 12.35
N PRO A 195 29.91 15.09 12.08
CA PRO A 195 30.00 16.52 11.76
C PRO A 195 29.11 16.89 10.56
N HIS A 196 28.27 17.94 10.68
CA HIS A 196 27.19 18.29 9.72
C HIS A 196 25.97 17.34 9.71
N GLY A 197 25.90 16.35 10.60
CA GLY A 197 24.78 15.42 10.66
C GLY A 197 23.43 16.08 10.98
N HIS A 198 23.42 17.22 11.69
CA HIS A 198 22.21 18.02 11.91
C HIS A 198 21.68 18.68 10.62
N GLU A 199 22.55 19.11 9.70
CA GLU A 199 22.13 19.66 8.40
C GLU A 199 21.49 18.56 7.55
N ALA A 200 22.17 17.42 7.43
CA ALA A 200 21.65 16.25 6.73
C ALA A 200 20.34 15.72 7.35
N LEU A 201 20.21 15.73 8.67
CA LEU A 201 18.97 15.35 9.35
C LEU A 201 17.83 16.33 9.07
N ARG A 202 18.12 17.64 8.95
CA ARG A 202 17.12 18.64 8.58
C ARG A 202 16.62 18.41 7.15
N GLU A 203 17.53 18.19 6.21
CA GLU A 203 17.21 17.87 4.81
C GLU A 203 16.38 16.59 4.72
N LEU A 204 16.80 15.54 5.44
CA LEU A 204 16.05 14.30 5.54
C LEU A 204 14.62 14.55 6.03
N LEU A 205 14.44 15.30 7.13
CA LEU A 205 13.10 15.58 7.65
C LEU A 205 12.24 16.38 6.67
N GLN A 206 12.85 17.29 5.90
CA GLN A 206 12.16 18.00 4.83
C GLN A 206 11.75 17.06 3.69
N GLU A 207 12.59 16.10 3.28
CA GLU A 207 12.23 15.04 2.34
C GLU A 207 11.04 14.22 2.85
N TRP A 208 11.07 13.84 4.14
CA TRP A 208 9.99 13.06 4.75
C TRP A 208 8.71 13.87 5.02
N GLU A 209 8.80 15.19 5.13
CA GLU A 209 7.63 16.07 5.14
C GLU A 209 6.88 15.95 3.81
N HIS A 210 7.60 16.14 2.70
CA HIS A 210 7.04 16.01 1.35
C HIS A 210 6.56 14.58 1.07
N TRP A 211 7.36 13.57 1.43
CA TRP A 211 6.97 12.18 1.26
C TRP A 211 5.71 11.82 2.05
N SER A 212 5.54 12.36 3.26
CA SER A 212 4.33 12.12 4.07
C SER A 212 3.09 12.74 3.43
N ALA A 213 3.22 13.94 2.83
CA ALA A 213 2.16 14.57 2.06
C ALA A 213 1.81 13.75 0.80
N ASP A 214 2.82 13.32 0.04
CA ASP A 214 2.66 12.48 -1.15
C ASP A 214 2.04 11.12 -0.81
N LEU A 215 2.46 10.51 0.30
CA LEU A 215 1.89 9.25 0.79
C LEU A 215 0.41 9.45 1.14
N MET A 216 0.08 10.50 1.88
CA MET A 216 -1.31 10.83 2.24
C MET A 216 -2.16 11.01 0.99
N GLU A 217 -1.76 11.89 0.07
CA GLU A 217 -2.51 12.18 -1.14
C GLU A 217 -2.68 10.93 -2.03
N SER A 218 -1.59 10.18 -2.27
CA SER A 218 -1.65 8.98 -3.10
C SER A 218 -2.53 7.88 -2.50
N HIS A 219 -2.52 7.69 -1.17
CA HIS A 219 -3.29 6.64 -0.50
C HIS A 219 -4.73 7.08 -0.21
N LEU A 220 -5.01 8.38 -0.14
CA LEU A 220 -6.37 8.92 -0.16
C LEU A 220 -6.98 8.74 -1.55
N SER A 221 -6.25 9.07 -2.62
CA SER A 221 -6.72 8.91 -4.00
C SER A 221 -6.85 7.43 -4.38
N TYR A 222 -5.84 6.62 -4.08
CA TYR A 222 -5.75 5.20 -4.42
C TYR A 222 -5.49 4.30 -3.19
N PRO A 223 -6.50 4.02 -2.34
CA PRO A 223 -6.33 3.22 -1.13
C PRO A 223 -5.83 1.79 -1.37
N VAL A 224 -5.92 1.28 -2.60
CA VAL A 224 -5.33 -0.01 -2.97
C VAL A 224 -3.82 -0.04 -2.71
N LEU A 225 -3.12 1.10 -2.84
CA LEU A 225 -1.68 1.21 -2.62
C LEU A 225 -1.26 0.79 -1.20
N ALA A 226 -2.12 0.95 -0.20
CA ALA A 226 -1.83 0.53 1.17
C ALA A 226 -1.59 -0.98 1.30
N PHE A 227 -2.14 -1.78 0.38
CA PHE A 227 -1.99 -3.23 0.34
C PHE A 227 -0.76 -3.70 -0.44
N PHE A 228 -0.11 -2.82 -1.21
CA PHE A 228 1.14 -3.15 -1.87
C PHE A 228 2.24 -3.21 -0.81
N ARG A 229 2.89 -4.36 -0.66
CA ARG A 229 4.02 -4.54 0.25
C ARG A 229 5.30 -3.96 -0.33
N SER A 230 6.19 -3.52 0.55
CA SER A 230 7.53 -3.09 0.18
C SER A 230 8.38 -4.29 -0.27
N GLN A 231 9.42 -4.03 -1.06
CA GLN A 231 10.21 -5.10 -1.69
C GLN A 231 11.00 -5.96 -0.69
N HIS A 232 11.34 -5.42 0.48
CA HIS A 232 12.09 -6.13 1.51
C HIS A 232 11.21 -6.44 2.73
N ASP A 233 11.27 -7.68 3.23
CA ASP A 233 10.43 -8.19 4.33
C ASP A 233 10.53 -7.36 5.64
N ASN A 234 11.68 -6.70 5.87
CA ASN A 234 11.95 -5.91 7.07
C ASN A 234 11.61 -4.41 6.91
N GLN A 235 11.08 -4.02 5.74
CA GLN A 235 10.71 -2.64 5.45
C GLN A 235 9.22 -2.55 5.16
N SER A 236 8.62 -1.44 5.56
CA SER A 236 7.26 -1.10 5.15
C SER A 236 7.02 0.37 5.29
N TRP A 237 6.11 0.92 4.50
CA TRP A 237 5.72 2.33 4.60
C TRP A 237 5.19 2.68 6.00
N ILE A 238 4.49 1.75 6.68
CA ILE A 238 4.08 1.91 8.09
C ILE A 238 5.31 2.00 8.99
N ALA A 239 6.28 1.09 8.85
CA ALA A 239 7.47 1.08 9.69
C ALA A 239 8.33 2.33 9.48
N SER A 240 8.52 2.76 8.23
CA SER A 240 9.24 3.98 7.88
C SER A 240 8.57 5.22 8.48
N LEU A 241 7.26 5.39 8.28
CA LEU A 241 6.51 6.52 8.84
C LEU A 241 6.54 6.51 10.37
N THR A 242 6.51 5.32 10.98
CA THR A 242 6.67 5.15 12.43
C THR A 242 8.03 5.66 12.91
N ALA A 243 9.12 5.20 12.28
CA ALA A 243 10.48 5.59 12.66
C ALA A 243 10.72 7.10 12.52
N ILE A 244 10.14 7.74 11.50
CA ILE A 244 10.23 9.18 11.31
C ILE A 244 9.42 9.95 12.36
N LEU A 245 8.20 9.51 12.68
CA LEU A 245 7.40 10.11 13.76
C LEU A 245 8.10 10.01 15.11
N ASP A 246 8.68 8.84 15.40
CA ASP A 246 9.47 8.58 16.61
C ASP A 246 10.71 9.50 16.67
N ALA A 247 11.44 9.65 15.56
CA ALA A 247 12.59 10.54 15.48
C ALA A 247 12.20 12.01 15.65
N CYS A 248 11.11 12.46 15.02
CA CYS A 248 10.59 13.80 15.19
C CYS A 248 10.20 14.07 16.65
N ALA A 249 9.55 13.09 17.30
CA ALA A 249 9.16 13.21 18.71
C ALA A 249 10.37 13.37 19.64
N LEU A 250 11.47 12.65 19.39
CA LEU A 250 12.73 12.82 20.13
C LEU A 250 13.36 14.19 19.91
N LEU A 251 13.41 14.64 18.66
CA LEU A 251 13.97 15.95 18.31
C LEU A 251 13.18 17.09 18.95
N MET A 252 11.84 17.00 18.99
CA MET A 252 10.96 17.99 19.62
C MET A 252 11.08 18.04 21.15
N VAL A 253 11.59 16.98 21.78
CA VAL A 253 11.70 16.88 23.25
C VAL A 253 13.13 17.18 23.72
N GLY A 254 14.14 16.80 22.93
CA GLY A 254 15.44 16.49 23.51
C GLY A 254 16.68 17.07 22.85
N ILE A 255 16.62 17.61 21.64
CA ILE A 255 17.84 18.06 20.93
C ILE A 255 17.72 19.56 20.63
N GLU A 256 18.36 20.37 21.47
CA GLU A 256 18.48 21.82 21.27
C GLU A 256 19.27 22.09 19.99
N GLY A 257 18.66 22.75 19.00
CA GLY A 257 19.34 23.09 17.74
C GLY A 257 18.48 23.08 16.48
N ALA A 258 19.15 23.25 15.34
CA ALA A 258 18.63 23.64 14.02
C ALA A 258 17.60 22.71 13.34
N CYS A 259 17.14 21.65 14.00
CA CYS A 259 16.16 20.68 13.44
C CYS A 259 14.78 20.75 14.10
N GLU A 260 14.61 21.39 15.25
CA GLU A 260 13.34 21.33 16.00
C GLU A 260 12.15 21.79 15.17
N ARG A 261 12.29 22.95 14.48
CA ARG A 261 11.21 23.49 13.66
C ARG A 261 10.84 22.55 12.51
N GLN A 262 11.82 21.98 11.83
CA GLN A 262 11.57 21.03 10.74
C GLN A 262 10.92 19.76 11.27
N ALA A 263 11.38 19.23 12.41
CA ALA A 263 10.77 18.07 13.07
C ALA A 263 9.29 18.31 13.42
N GLN A 264 8.93 19.53 13.89
CA GLN A 264 7.54 19.89 14.14
C GLN A 264 6.66 19.85 12.87
N LEU A 265 7.18 20.36 11.75
CA LEU A 265 6.48 20.36 10.46
C LEU A 265 6.29 18.93 9.94
N THR A 266 7.37 18.15 9.89
CA THR A 266 7.37 16.75 9.46
C THR A 266 6.45 15.91 10.36
N PHE A 267 6.50 16.09 11.69
CA PHE A 267 5.61 15.41 12.64
C PHE A 267 4.14 15.74 12.38
N ALA A 268 3.83 17.01 12.13
CA ALA A 268 2.45 17.46 11.90
C ALA A 268 1.84 16.78 10.68
N ILE A 269 2.54 16.77 9.53
CA ILE A 269 2.04 16.16 8.30
C ILE A 269 2.05 14.63 8.37
N ALA A 270 3.09 14.01 8.94
CA ALA A 270 3.17 12.56 9.11
C ALA A 270 2.02 12.05 10.00
N ARG A 271 1.74 12.73 11.11
CA ARG A 271 0.61 12.39 11.99
C ARG A 271 -0.73 12.58 11.28
N HIS A 272 -0.88 13.65 10.50
CA HIS A 272 -2.09 13.90 9.70
C HIS A 272 -2.33 12.76 8.70
N ALA A 273 -1.29 12.33 7.99
CA ALA A 273 -1.35 11.19 7.08
C ALA A 273 -1.84 9.92 7.78
N VAL A 274 -1.30 9.58 8.95
CA VAL A 274 -1.73 8.42 9.73
C VAL A 274 -3.20 8.53 10.14
N ALA A 275 -3.65 9.71 10.61
CA ALA A 275 -5.01 9.94 11.05
C ALA A 275 -6.02 9.78 9.89
N ASP A 276 -5.74 10.39 8.74
CA ASP A 276 -6.62 10.33 7.56
C ASP A 276 -6.68 8.93 6.97
N LEU A 277 -5.54 8.23 6.87
CA LEU A 277 -5.53 6.84 6.43
C LEU A 277 -6.31 5.94 7.39
N SER A 278 -6.25 6.20 8.69
CA SER A 278 -7.07 5.48 9.68
C SER A 278 -8.57 5.67 9.43
N GLN A 279 -8.99 6.86 9.02
CA GLN A 279 -10.39 7.11 8.64
C GLN A 279 -10.78 6.38 7.35
N VAL A 280 -9.90 6.37 6.34
CA VAL A 280 -10.12 5.65 5.07
C VAL A 280 -10.35 4.16 5.31
N PHE A 281 -9.50 3.53 6.14
CA PHE A 281 -9.59 2.10 6.46
C PHE A 281 -10.56 1.78 7.61
N ARG A 282 -11.19 2.79 8.20
CA ARG A 282 -12.09 2.67 9.38
C ARG A 282 -11.42 1.92 10.54
N THR A 283 -10.14 2.21 10.79
CA THR A 283 -9.38 1.68 11.90
C THR A 283 -9.40 2.69 13.05
N ALA A 284 -10.25 2.45 14.05
CA ALA A 284 -10.23 3.26 15.26
C ALA A 284 -8.87 3.08 15.99
N PRO A 285 -8.34 4.12 16.64
CA PRO A 285 -7.10 4.03 17.40
C PRO A 285 -7.20 2.93 18.46
N GLN A 286 -6.15 2.11 18.59
CA GLN A 286 -6.13 0.97 19.51
C GLN A 286 -4.96 1.08 20.48
N PRO A 287 -5.14 0.73 21.76
CA PRO A 287 -4.02 0.64 22.68
C PRO A 287 -3.05 -0.44 22.20
N LEU A 288 -1.76 -0.15 22.34
CA LEU A 288 -0.73 -1.13 22.00
C LEU A 288 -0.73 -2.24 23.06
N PRO A 289 -0.54 -3.51 22.66
CA PRO A 289 -0.53 -4.64 23.59
C PRO A 289 0.68 -4.62 24.53
N ARG A 290 1.76 -3.96 24.11
CA ARG A 290 2.98 -3.72 24.88
C ARG A 290 3.49 -2.34 24.53
N GLU A 291 4.11 -1.68 25.49
CA GLU A 291 4.79 -0.42 25.23
C GLU A 291 5.99 -0.63 24.29
N ARG A 292 6.12 0.22 23.26
CA ARG A 292 7.21 0.16 22.28
C ARG A 292 8.54 0.73 22.81
N LEU A 293 8.46 1.63 23.79
CA LEU A 293 9.60 2.31 24.40
C LEU A 293 9.39 2.32 25.91
N THR A 294 9.98 1.36 26.60
CA THR A 294 9.97 1.33 28.07
C THR A 294 10.92 2.38 28.64
N SER A 295 10.78 2.76 29.92
CA SER A 295 11.73 3.67 30.57
C SER A 295 13.18 3.14 30.54
N ALA A 296 13.35 1.81 30.62
CA ALA A 296 14.67 1.18 30.49
C ALA A 296 15.24 1.29 29.07
N ASP A 297 14.39 1.17 28.05
CA ASP A 297 14.81 1.36 26.65
C ASP A 297 15.12 2.83 26.37
N LEU A 298 14.35 3.77 26.93
CA LEU A 298 14.63 5.20 26.79
C LEU A 298 15.97 5.58 27.43
N ALA A 299 16.27 5.08 28.63
CA ALA A 299 17.56 5.28 29.28
C ALA A 299 18.70 4.71 28.41
N ARG A 300 18.55 3.49 27.90
CA ARG A 300 19.52 2.88 26.97
C ARG A 300 19.70 3.69 25.69
N MET A 301 18.63 4.26 25.14
CA MET A 301 18.68 5.11 23.96
C MET A 301 19.49 6.39 24.24
N ARG A 302 19.24 7.03 25.39
CA ARG A 302 20.00 8.21 25.83
C ARG A 302 21.49 7.90 25.92
N ASP A 303 21.85 6.77 26.52
CA ASP A 303 23.25 6.34 26.65
C ASP A 303 23.91 6.12 25.28
N ILE A 304 23.24 5.40 24.38
CA ILE A 304 23.74 5.13 23.02
C ILE A 304 23.96 6.44 22.25
N LEU A 305 23.01 7.36 22.29
CA LEU A 305 23.10 8.64 21.58
C LEU A 305 24.18 9.54 22.19
N ALA A 306 24.28 9.59 23.52
CA ALA A 306 25.29 10.36 24.23
C ALA A 306 26.72 9.90 23.88
N GLN A 307 26.93 8.57 23.75
CA GLN A 307 28.22 8.00 23.31
C GLN A 307 28.61 8.45 21.89
N HIS A 308 27.65 8.83 21.06
CA HIS A 308 27.88 9.30 19.70
C HIS A 308 27.82 10.84 19.59
N GLY A 309 27.73 11.57 20.71
CA GLY A 309 27.72 13.04 20.73
C GLY A 309 26.34 13.68 20.59
N MET A 310 25.26 12.89 20.55
CA MET A 310 23.88 13.36 20.52
C MET A 310 23.26 13.32 21.92
N LYS A 311 23.17 14.47 22.59
CA LYS A 311 22.60 14.54 23.95
C LYS A 311 21.10 14.81 23.89
N LEU A 312 20.30 13.79 24.21
CA LEU A 312 18.86 13.93 24.42
C LEU A 312 18.59 14.52 25.82
N ARG A 313 17.71 15.52 25.93
CA ARG A 313 17.24 16.03 27.22
C ARG A 313 16.69 14.91 28.09
N ASP A 314 17.08 14.93 29.36
CA ASP A 314 16.67 13.98 30.39
C ASP A 314 15.79 14.67 31.44
N GLY A 315 15.03 13.87 32.20
CA GLY A 315 14.13 14.31 33.27
C GLY A 315 12.65 14.03 33.01
N GLU A 316 11.87 14.02 34.09
CA GLU A 316 10.44 13.64 34.07
C GLU A 316 9.61 14.47 33.09
N GLU A 317 9.91 15.77 32.94
CA GLU A 317 9.18 16.64 32.01
C GLU A 317 9.42 16.27 30.54
N ALA A 318 10.65 15.90 30.19
CA ALA A 318 10.98 15.45 28.83
C ALA A 318 10.29 14.11 28.53
N ASP A 319 10.32 13.18 29.49
CA ASP A 319 9.68 11.86 29.39
C ASP A 319 8.15 11.99 29.25
N ARG A 320 7.54 12.87 30.04
CA ARG A 320 6.11 13.19 29.99
C ARG A 320 5.73 13.74 28.62
N ARG A 321 6.46 14.74 28.12
CA ARG A 321 6.22 15.35 26.79
C ARG A 321 6.39 14.35 25.66
N LEU A 322 7.38 13.46 25.74
CA LEU A 322 7.56 12.38 24.77
C LEU A 322 6.37 11.41 24.78
N GLY A 323 5.88 11.04 25.96
CA GLY A 323 4.68 10.22 26.12
C GLY A 323 3.42 10.88 25.54
N GLU A 324 3.25 12.19 25.74
CA GLU A 324 2.15 12.97 25.16
C GLU A 324 2.19 12.95 23.62
N LEU A 325 3.35 13.18 23.02
CA LEU A 325 3.53 13.10 21.56
C LEU A 325 3.22 11.69 21.02
N ARG A 326 3.74 10.65 21.67
CA ARG A 326 3.51 9.24 21.28
C ARG A 326 2.04 8.86 21.24
N ARG A 327 1.25 9.33 22.22
CA ARG A 327 -0.21 9.10 22.27
C ARG A 327 -0.95 9.69 21.06
N MET A 328 -0.38 10.68 20.38
CA MET A 328 -1.00 11.30 19.22
C MET A 328 -0.93 10.45 17.93
N TYR A 329 -0.03 9.47 17.85
CA TYR A 329 0.20 8.70 16.62
C TYR A 329 0.35 7.18 16.80
N GLU A 330 0.93 6.68 17.90
CA GLU A 330 1.16 5.24 18.08
C GLU A 330 -0.14 4.40 18.03
N PRO A 331 -1.25 4.81 18.68
CA PRO A 331 -2.49 4.04 18.64
C PRO A 331 -3.10 3.92 17.23
N TYR A 332 -2.90 4.94 16.40
CA TYR A 332 -3.37 4.95 15.02
C TYR A 332 -2.49 4.06 14.12
N LEU A 333 -1.17 4.20 14.23
CA LEU A 333 -0.22 3.33 13.52
C LEU A 333 -0.42 1.86 13.90
N TYR A 334 -0.65 1.56 15.17
CA TYR A 334 -0.91 0.19 15.63
C TYR A 334 -2.18 -0.39 15.03
N ALA A 335 -3.27 0.37 15.01
CA ALA A 335 -4.53 -0.06 14.42
C ALA A 335 -4.40 -0.29 12.89
N LEU A 336 -3.72 0.63 12.19
CA LEU A 336 -3.44 0.50 10.75
C LEU A 336 -2.53 -0.68 10.44
N GLY A 337 -1.40 -0.80 11.16
CA GLY A 337 -0.46 -1.92 11.03
C GLY A 337 -1.15 -3.26 11.27
N SER A 338 -1.94 -3.38 12.33
CA SER A 338 -2.72 -4.57 12.63
C SER A 338 -3.77 -4.88 11.55
N TYR A 339 -4.42 -3.86 10.99
CA TYR A 339 -5.37 -4.05 9.90
C TYR A 339 -4.67 -4.58 8.65
N LEU A 340 -3.54 -3.97 8.27
CA LEU A 340 -2.75 -4.29 7.07
C LEU A 340 -1.79 -5.46 7.26
N ASN A 341 -1.70 -6.02 8.47
CA ASN A 341 -0.75 -7.08 8.85
C ASN A 341 0.73 -6.67 8.67
N LEU A 342 1.04 -5.43 9.06
CA LEU A 342 2.36 -4.81 9.07
C LEU A 342 2.79 -4.55 10.52
N SER A 343 4.04 -4.88 10.86
CA SER A 343 4.60 -4.66 12.20
C SER A 343 5.18 -3.26 12.33
N LEU A 344 5.02 -2.68 13.52
CA LEU A 344 5.72 -1.43 13.88
C LEU A 344 7.14 -1.77 14.33
N PRO A 345 8.14 -0.96 13.96
CA PRO A 345 9.51 -1.17 14.39
C PRO A 345 9.69 -0.84 15.89
N PRO A 346 10.73 -1.36 16.54
CA PRO A 346 11.17 -0.86 17.84
C PRO A 346 11.81 0.53 17.71
N TRP A 347 12.06 1.18 18.84
CA TRP A 347 12.77 2.48 18.88
C TRP A 347 14.28 2.33 18.73
N ILE A 348 14.82 1.19 19.15
CA ILE A 348 16.23 0.79 19.06
C ILE A 348 16.28 -0.61 18.46
N PRO A 349 17.26 -0.95 17.61
CA PRO A 349 17.42 -2.31 17.12
C PRO A 349 17.66 -3.31 18.27
N GLU A 350 16.93 -4.42 18.33
CA GLU A 350 17.12 -5.45 19.37
C GLU A 350 18.47 -6.18 19.25
N LYS A 351 19.05 -6.24 18.05
CA LYS A 351 20.36 -6.81 17.73
C LYS A 351 21.05 -5.95 16.66
N LYS A 352 22.38 -5.92 16.66
CA LYS A 352 23.19 -5.36 15.56
C LYS A 352 23.04 -6.27 14.33
N GLY A 353 21.94 -6.13 13.61
CA GLY A 353 21.68 -6.85 12.35
C GLY A 353 22.45 -6.22 11.20
N LYS A 354 22.74 -7.01 10.15
CA LYS A 354 23.20 -6.47 8.87
C LYS A 354 22.03 -5.77 8.19
N ASP A 355 22.25 -4.56 7.68
CA ASP A 355 21.24 -3.86 6.88
C ASP A 355 20.99 -4.62 5.55
N ASN A 356 19.85 -4.40 4.90
CA ASN A 356 19.56 -5.11 3.65
C ASN A 356 20.63 -4.81 2.58
N TRP A 357 21.10 -3.57 2.47
CA TRP A 357 22.18 -3.20 1.54
C TRP A 357 23.50 -3.96 1.81
N GLN A 358 23.75 -4.37 3.06
CA GLN A 358 24.93 -5.15 3.47
C GLN A 358 24.77 -6.66 3.22
N THR A 359 23.58 -7.13 2.83
CA THR A 359 23.29 -8.56 2.61
C THR A 359 23.24 -8.96 1.15
N THR A 360 23.58 -8.04 0.23
CA THR A 360 23.73 -8.33 -1.20
C THR A 360 24.75 -9.45 -1.42
N ALA A 361 24.56 -10.27 -2.46
CA ALA A 361 25.37 -11.47 -2.72
C ALA A 361 26.89 -11.19 -2.76
N TRP A 362 27.30 -9.97 -3.11
CA TRP A 362 28.69 -9.53 -3.06
C TRP A 362 29.29 -9.45 -1.64
N ALA A 363 28.53 -9.10 -0.61
CA ALA A 363 29.05 -9.08 0.76
C ALA A 363 29.31 -10.50 1.31
N LYS A 364 28.58 -11.52 0.82
CA LYS A 364 28.90 -12.93 1.08
C LYS A 364 30.13 -13.40 0.32
N ALA A 365 30.31 -12.95 -0.93
CA ALA A 365 31.48 -13.29 -1.73
C ALA A 365 32.76 -12.59 -1.22
N ALA A 366 32.67 -11.31 -0.85
CA ALA A 366 33.78 -10.55 -0.26
C ALA A 366 34.15 -11.08 1.13
N GLY A 367 33.17 -11.43 1.97
CA GLY A 367 33.45 -12.06 3.26
C GLY A 367 34.03 -13.48 3.14
N ALA A 368 33.70 -14.22 2.08
CA ALA A 368 34.33 -15.50 1.78
C ALA A 368 35.77 -15.31 1.25
N ALA A 369 36.00 -14.30 0.42
CA ALA A 369 37.33 -13.95 -0.09
C ALA A 369 38.27 -13.46 1.04
N GLU A 370 37.80 -12.61 1.95
CA GLU A 370 38.57 -12.17 3.13
C GLU A 370 38.89 -13.35 4.08
N GLN A 371 37.99 -14.33 4.19
CA GLN A 371 38.24 -15.55 4.96
C GLN A 371 39.25 -16.50 4.30
N GLU A 372 39.24 -16.59 2.97
CA GLU A 372 40.24 -17.32 2.18
C GLU A 372 41.62 -16.64 2.25
N GLU A 373 41.69 -15.31 2.15
CA GLU A 373 42.94 -14.53 2.28
C GLU A 373 43.53 -14.64 3.69
N ALA A 374 42.69 -14.57 4.73
CA ALA A 374 43.14 -14.75 6.11
C ALA A 374 43.60 -16.19 6.38
N ALA A 375 42.95 -17.20 5.79
CA ALA A 375 43.38 -18.60 5.91
C ALA A 375 44.70 -18.87 5.16
N ALA A 376 44.92 -18.23 4.00
CA ALA A 376 46.17 -18.31 3.26
C ALA A 376 47.33 -17.62 4.00
N ALA A 377 47.10 -16.46 4.61
CA ALA A 377 48.10 -15.75 5.39
C ALA A 377 48.54 -16.52 6.67
N VAL A 378 47.63 -17.27 7.29
CA VAL A 378 47.94 -18.13 8.45
C VAL A 378 48.67 -19.42 8.04
N ALA A 379 48.50 -19.89 6.81
CA ALA A 379 49.20 -21.07 6.29
C ALA A 379 50.66 -20.76 5.89
N ASP A 380 50.95 -19.54 5.45
CA ASP A 380 52.30 -19.11 5.04
C ASP A 380 53.22 -18.81 6.24
N ASP A 381 52.65 -18.48 7.41
CA ASP A 381 53.42 -18.22 8.65
C ASP A 381 53.81 -19.51 9.41
N HIS A 382 53.42 -20.67 8.88
CA HIS A 382 53.66 -22.01 9.45
C HIS A 382 54.43 -22.97 8.51
N ALA A 383 54.99 -22.47 7.41
CA ALA A 383 55.78 -23.25 6.44
C ALA A 383 57.30 -23.05 6.60
#